data_AF-A0A4R7KL65-F1
#
_entry.id   AF-A0A4R7KL65-F1
#
_cell.length_a   1.000
_cell.length_b   1.000
_cell.length_c   1.000
_cell.angle_alpha   90.00
_cell.angle_beta   90.00
_cell.angle_gamma   90.00
#
_symmetry.space_group_name_H-M   'P 1'
#
loop_
_entity.id
_entity.type
_entity.pdbx_description
1 polymer ?
#
loop_
_entity_poly.entity_id
_entity_poly.type
_entity_poly.pdbx_seq_one_letter_code
_entity_poly.pdbx_strand_id
1 'polypeptide(L)' 'MELVLDEQRDNDIYERIEGITFVIEANHRMYFENIEIIYNPEVFNNGFYVHMIDKI' A
#
# COMPACT_ATOMS: atom_id res chain seq x y z
N MET A 1 -1.65 11.50 0.47
CA MET A 1 -1.02 10.20 0.18
C MET A 1 -1.76 9.65 -1.02
N GLU A 2 -1.09 9.53 -2.16
CA GLU A 2 -1.70 9.14 -3.44
C GLU A 2 -1.13 7.78 -3.85
N LEU A 3 -1.98 6.90 -4.38
CA LEU A 3 -1.56 5.63 -4.99
C LEU A 3 -1.26 5.89 -6.47
N VAL A 4 -0.05 5.53 -6.91
CA VAL A 4 0.40 5.70 -8.30
C VAL A 4 0.87 4.37 -8.87
N LEU A 5 0.73 4.20 -10.19
CA LEU A 5 1.38 3.11 -10.92
C LEU A 5 2.84 3.53 -11.13
N ASP A 6 3.78 2.94 -10.38
CA ASP A 6 5.20 3.26 -10.47
C ASP A 6 5.97 2.20 -11.28
N GLU A 7 7.07 2.60 -11.88
CA GLU A 7 8.03 1.69 -12.48
C GLU A 7 8.97 1.15 -11.40
N GLN A 8 9.31 -0.14 -11.50
CA GLN A 8 10.14 -0.85 -10.54
C GLN A 8 11.51 -0.17 -10.35
N ARG A 9 11.93 0.16 -9.12
CA ARG A 9 13.26 0.71 -8.83
C ARG A 9 14.11 -0.21 -7.95
N ASP A 10 15.42 -0.02 -8.04
CA ASP A 10 16.39 -0.72 -7.21
C ASP A 10 16.17 -0.33 -5.73
N ASN A 11 16.00 -1.35 -4.88
CA ASN A 11 15.75 -1.29 -3.43
C ASN A 11 14.28 -1.08 -2.98
N ASP A 12 13.29 -1.07 -3.86
CA ASP A 12 11.91 -1.05 -3.35
C ASP A 12 11.57 -2.33 -2.56
N ILE A 13 10.66 -2.18 -1.63
CA ILE A 13 10.09 -3.28 -0.86
C ILE A 13 8.84 -3.75 -1.59
N TYR A 14 8.78 -5.05 -1.89
CA TYR A 14 7.67 -5.65 -2.61
C TYR A 14 6.89 -6.55 -1.68
N GLU A 15 5.57 -6.38 -1.67
CA GLU A 15 4.67 -7.27 -0.96
C GLU A 15 3.54 -7.69 -1.89
N ARG A 16 3.32 -9.01 -1.98
CA ARG A 16 2.28 -9.56 -2.85
C ARG A 16 1.13 -10.08 -2.02
N ILE A 17 -0.04 -9.46 -2.19
CA ILE A 17 -1.26 -9.78 -1.45
C ILE A 17 -2.36 -10.02 -2.48
N GLU A 18 -3.00 -11.19 -2.44
CA GLU A 18 -4.14 -11.56 -3.31
C GLU A 18 -3.90 -11.31 -4.82
N GLY A 19 -2.65 -11.46 -5.26
CA GLY A 19 -2.26 -11.29 -6.67
C GLY A 19 -1.89 -9.86 -7.07
N ILE A 20 -2.11 -8.87 -6.20
CA ILE A 20 -1.65 -7.48 -6.36
C ILE A 20 -0.24 -7.35 -5.78
N THR A 21 0.63 -6.65 -6.49
CA THR A 21 1.98 -6.33 -6.00
C THR A 21 1.98 -4.90 -5.51
N PHE A 22 2.16 -4.73 -4.21
CA PHE A 22 2.39 -3.44 -3.57
C PHE A 22 3.89 -3.16 -3.58
N VAL A 23 4.23 -1.92 -3.96
CA VAL A 23 5.61 -1.43 -4.03
C VAL A 23 5.73 -0.28 -3.06
N ILE A 24 6.69 -0.38 -2.15
CA ILE A 24 7.00 0.66 -1.16
C ILE A 24 8.44 1.08 -1.37
N GLU A 25 8.67 2.35 -1.70
CA GLU A 25 10.04 2.90 -1.74
C GLU A 25 10.71 2.69 -0.36
N ALA A 26 11.93 2.15 -0.34
CA ALA A 26 12.62 1.81 0.92
C ALA A 26 12.70 2.99 1.91
N ASN A 27 12.86 4.20 1.37
CA ASN A 27 12.94 5.46 2.11
C ASN A 27 11.68 5.74 2.93
N HIS A 28 10.55 5.22 2.47
CA HIS A 28 9.24 5.44 3.05
C HIS A 28 8.75 4.29 3.92
N ARG A 29 9.51 3.19 4.02
CA ARG A 29 9.16 1.99 4.81
C ARG A 29 8.52 2.32 6.16
N MET A 30 9.10 3.26 6.91
CA MET A 30 8.62 3.66 8.25
C MET A 30 7.16 4.12 8.29
N TYR A 31 6.64 4.68 7.19
CA TYR A 31 5.23 5.11 7.09
C TYR A 31 4.27 3.93 6.84
N PHE A 32 4.80 2.79 6.41
CA PHE A 32 4.04 1.62 5.99
C PHE A 32 4.18 0.44 6.96
N GLU A 33 4.95 0.56 8.04
CA GLU A 33 5.17 -0.55 9.00
C GLU A 33 3.92 -0.92 9.81
N ASN A 34 2.87 -0.10 9.83
CA ASN A 34 1.63 -0.36 10.56
C ASN A 34 0.41 0.18 9.80
N ILE A 35 0.28 -0.18 8.53
CA ILE A 35 -0.90 0.18 7.76
C ILE A 35 -1.74 -1.04 7.43
N GLU A 36 -3.04 -0.82 7.29
CA GLU A 36 -3.99 -1.76 6.71
C GLU A 36 -4.48 -1.18 5.39
N ILE A 37 -4.46 -2.00 4.33
CA ILE A 37 -5.05 -1.66 3.05
C ILE A 37 -6.29 -2.52 2.86
N ILE A 38 -7.46 -1.88 2.78
CA ILE A 38 -8.74 -2.55 2.59
C ILE A 38 -9.28 -2.20 1.21
N TYR A 39 -9.54 -3.22 0.38
CA TYR A 39 -10.24 -3.04 -0.88
C TYR A 39 -11.75 -3.13 -0.65
N ASN A 40 -12.51 -2.10 -1.06
CA ASN A 40 -13.97 -2.13 -0.98
C ASN A 40 -14.59 -1.83 -2.36
N PRO A 41 -15.17 -2.84 -3.04
CA PRO A 41 -15.76 -2.70 -4.36
C PRO A 41 -17.10 -1.93 -4.37
N GLU A 42 -17.73 -1.74 -3.20
CA GLU A 42 -19.01 -1.02 -3.11
C GLU A 42 -18.82 0.51 -3.01
N VAL A 43 -17.57 0.94 -2.82
CA VAL A 43 -17.19 2.34 -2.74
C VAL A 43 -16.93 2.85 -4.15
N PHE A 44 -17.42 4.06 -4.44
CA PHE A 44 -17.32 4.70 -5.75
C PHE A 44 -15.91 4.54 -6.33
N ASN A 45 -15.83 3.94 -7.52
CA ASN A 45 -14.58 3.66 -8.26
C ASN A 45 -13.73 2.47 -7.79
N ASN A 46 -14.28 1.51 -7.03
CA ASN A 46 -13.55 0.31 -6.57
C ASN A 46 -12.25 0.67 -5.83
N GLY A 47 -12.38 1.46 -4.76
CA GLY A 47 -11.25 2.10 -4.10
C GLY A 47 -10.52 1.23 -3.08
N PHE A 48 -9.25 1.58 -2.85
CA PHE A 48 -8.48 1.13 -1.70
C PHE A 48 -8.57 2.15 -0.58
N TYR A 49 -8.76 1.66 0.65
CA TYR A 49 -8.68 2.42 1.88
C TYR A 49 -7.36 2.11 2.56
N VAL A 50 -6.66 3.13 3.04
CA VAL A 50 -5.42 2.97 3.79
C VAL A 50 -5.63 3.52 5.18
N HIS A 51 -5.47 2.67 6.19
CA HIS A 51 -5.65 2.99 7.60
C HIS A 51 -4.31 2.81 8.32
N MET A 52 -3.93 3.75 9.19
CA MET A 52 -2.86 3.48 10.15
C MET A 52 -3.43 2.69 11.32
N ILE A 53 -2.77 1.59 11.67
CA ILE A 53 -3.06 0.82 12.87
C ILE A 53 -2.21 1.41 13.99
N ASP A 54 -2.85 2.01 15.00
CA ASP A 54 -2.15 2.41 16.21
C ASP A 54 -1.62 1.16 16.92
N LYS A 55 -0.32 1.15 17.25
CA LYS A 55 0.25 0.11 18.12
C LYS A 55 -0.36 0.24 19.52
N ILE A 56 -1.12 -0.78 19.92
CA ILE A 56 -1.61 -0.97 21.30
C ILE A 56 -0.42 -1.23 22.23
#